data_AF-A0A2D8HTH4-F1
#
_entry.id   AF-A0A2D8HTH4-F1
#
_cell.length_a   1.000
_cell.length_b   1.000
_cell.length_c   1.000
_cell.angle_alpha   90.00
_cell.angle_beta   90.00
_cell.angle_gamma   90.00
#
_symmetry.space_group_name_H-M   'P 1'
#
loop_
_entity.id
_entity.type
_entity.pdbx_description
1 polymer ?
#
loop_
_entity_poly.entity_id
_entity_poly.type
_entity_poly.pdbx_seq_one_letter_code
_entity_poly.pdbx_strand_id
1 'polypeptide(L)'
;MDTDINQSSDLYKAFKLNRERLQLTQEKTAKAAKVVIDILESWELKHSPVYSLFKEELPKYELSSEYEFSDEFVFAASLILGIYADLRKLFLQDAHHLEWINSPHKHLEDDQPSKLIASGNVKHIAKVRDFIRSSL
;
A
#
# COMPACT_ATOMS: atom_id res chain seq x y z
N MET A 1 5.90 24.89 16.29
CA MET A 1 4.50 24.47 16.13
C MET A 1 4.55 22.96 16.14
N ASP A 2 4.25 22.38 17.30
CA ASP A 2 4.39 20.95 17.56
C ASP A 2 3.44 20.18 16.65
N THR A 3 3.99 19.59 15.58
CA THR A 3 3.34 18.54 14.82
C THR A 3 3.21 17.34 15.74
N ASP A 4 2.04 17.21 16.34
CA ASP A 4 1.71 16.11 17.24
C ASP A 4 1.85 14.79 16.45
N ILE A 5 2.94 14.07 16.76
CA ILE A 5 3.39 12.81 16.16
C ILE A 5 2.43 11.63 16.49
N ASN A 6 1.29 11.92 17.13
CA ASN A 6 0.49 10.96 17.89
C ASN A 6 -0.72 10.34 17.20
N GLN A 7 -0.86 10.49 15.87
CA GLN A 7 -1.90 9.78 15.12
C GLN A 7 -1.31 9.00 13.96
N SER A 8 -0.72 7.85 14.28
CA SER A 8 -0.81 6.70 13.39
C SER A 8 -2.30 6.49 13.04
N SER A 9 -2.59 6.26 11.75
CA SER A 9 -3.94 5.85 11.31
C SER A 9 -4.45 4.75 12.24
N ASP A 10 -5.74 4.78 12.61
CA ASP A 10 -6.32 3.75 13.47
C ASP A 10 -6.16 2.34 12.85
N LEU A 11 -6.10 2.26 11.51
CA LEU A 11 -5.74 1.03 10.80
C LEU A 11 -4.31 0.58 11.06
N TYR A 12 -3.33 1.50 11.13
CA TYR A 12 -1.95 1.17 11.46
C TYR A 12 -1.81 0.74 12.92
N LYS A 13 -2.52 1.41 13.84
CA LYS A 13 -2.57 1.00 15.26
C LYS A 13 -3.15 -0.40 15.40
N ALA A 14 -4.27 -0.67 14.74
CA ALA A 14 -4.91 -1.99 14.72
C ALA A 14 -4.00 -3.05 14.08
N PHE A 15 -3.31 -2.73 12.98
CA PHE A 15 -2.33 -3.62 12.37
C PHE A 15 -1.22 -3.98 13.36
N LYS A 16 -0.59 -2.99 14.00
CA LYS A 16 0.50 -3.20 14.95
C LYS A 16 0.08 -4.09 16.12
N LEU A 17 -1.12 -3.86 16.68
CA LEU A 17 -1.68 -4.68 17.76
C LEU A 17 -1.95 -6.14 17.37
N ASN A 18 -2.17 -6.41 16.08
CA ASN A 18 -2.52 -7.73 15.58
C ASN A 18 -1.39 -8.42 14.80
N ARG A 19 -0.24 -7.77 14.58
CA ARG A 19 0.85 -8.29 13.73
C ARG A 19 1.27 -9.70 14.12
N GLU A 20 1.52 -9.93 15.40
CA GLU A 20 1.91 -11.26 15.91
C GLU A 20 0.81 -12.31 15.71
N ARG A 21 -0.45 -11.90 15.84
CA ARG A 21 -1.62 -12.77 15.64
C ARG A 21 -1.84 -13.14 14.17
N LEU A 22 -1.42 -12.28 13.24
CA LEU A 22 -1.56 -12.50 11.81
C LEU A 22 -0.62 -13.60 11.27
N GLN A 23 0.35 -14.08 12.07
CA GLN A 23 1.32 -15.11 11.68
C GLN A 23 1.94 -14.85 10.30
N LEU A 24 2.22 -13.57 10.00
CA LEU A 24 2.84 -13.14 8.76
C LEU A 24 4.31 -13.57 8.76
N THR A 25 4.62 -14.64 8.03
CA THR A 25 6.00 -15.05 7.84
C THR A 25 6.73 -14.06 6.92
N GLN A 26 8.05 -13.96 7.08
CA GLN A 26 8.89 -13.15 6.18
C GLN A 26 8.73 -13.61 4.73
N GLU A 27 8.64 -14.92 4.50
CA GLU A 27 8.42 -15.48 3.16
C GLU A 27 7.10 -15.02 2.52
N LYS A 28 5.99 -15.03 3.28
CA LYS A 28 4.70 -14.51 2.80
C LYS A 28 4.77 -13.01 2.51
N THR A 29 5.47 -12.26 3.35
CA THR A 29 5.67 -10.82 3.18
C THR A 29 6.49 -10.53 1.91
N ALA A 30 7.55 -11.29 1.65
CA ALA A 30 8.36 -11.15 0.44
C ALA A 30 7.55 -11.48 -0.83
N LYS A 31 6.73 -12.53 -0.80
CA LYS A 31 5.81 -12.86 -1.91
C LYS A 31 4.79 -11.73 -2.14
N ALA A 32 4.20 -11.20 -1.07
CA ALA A 32 3.29 -10.06 -1.14
C ALA A 32 3.97 -8.82 -1.75
N ALA A 33 5.20 -8.53 -1.35
CA ALA A 33 5.97 -7.41 -1.89
C ALA A 33 6.25 -7.55 -3.40
N LYS A 34 6.54 -8.77 -3.89
CA LYS A 34 6.69 -9.03 -5.33
C LYS A 34 5.40 -8.70 -6.10
N VAL A 35 4.26 -9.14 -5.59
CA VAL A 35 2.95 -8.81 -6.19
C VAL A 35 2.67 -7.31 -6.13
N VAL A 36 3.04 -6.63 -5.04
CA VAL A 36 2.88 -5.17 -4.92
C VAL A 36 3.71 -4.43 -5.97
N ILE A 37 4.94 -4.87 -6.24
CA ILE A 37 5.77 -4.31 -7.31
C ILE A 37 5.05 -4.45 -8.66
N ASP A 38 4.53 -5.64 -8.98
CA ASP A 38 3.80 -5.88 -10.24
C ASP A 38 2.55 -4.98 -10.37
N ILE A 39 1.81 -4.80 -9.27
CA ILE A 39 0.65 -3.89 -9.21
C ILE A 39 1.09 -2.45 -9.48
N LEU A 40 2.15 -1.99 -8.82
CA LEU A 40 2.66 -0.62 -8.99
C LEU A 40 3.16 -0.38 -10.42
N GLU A 41 3.76 -1.38 -11.07
CA GLU A 41 4.12 -1.31 -12.49
C GLU A 41 2.88 -1.21 -13.39
N SER A 42 1.84 -1.99 -13.09
CA SER A 42 0.57 -1.95 -13.83
C SER A 42 -0.16 -0.60 -13.68
N TRP A 43 0.04 0.09 -12.56
CA TRP A 43 -0.46 1.44 -12.30
C TRP A 43 0.48 2.55 -12.78
N GLU A 44 1.54 2.21 -13.52
CA GLU A 44 2.54 3.14 -14.06
C GLU A 44 3.35 3.91 -12.99
N LEU A 45 3.48 3.34 -11.79
CA LEU A 45 4.14 3.95 -10.62
C LEU A 45 5.61 3.52 -10.43
N LYS A 46 6.27 2.99 -11.46
CA LYS A 46 7.66 2.48 -11.40
C LYS A 46 8.74 3.49 -10.98
N HIS A 47 8.43 4.79 -11.00
CA HIS A 47 9.36 5.86 -10.61
C HIS A 47 8.95 6.55 -9.30
N SER A 48 7.99 5.97 -8.59
CA SER A 48 7.47 6.54 -7.34
C SER A 48 8.31 6.17 -6.13
N PRO A 49 8.32 7.01 -5.08
CA PRO A 49 8.91 6.67 -3.78
C PRO A 49 8.47 5.32 -3.23
N VAL A 50 7.17 4.98 -3.32
CA VAL A 50 6.67 3.69 -2.85
C VAL A 50 7.26 2.51 -3.61
N TYR A 51 7.47 2.64 -4.93
CA TYR A 51 8.10 1.59 -5.72
C TYR A 51 9.55 1.36 -5.32
N SER A 52 10.31 2.45 -5.13
CA SER A 52 11.70 2.37 -4.66
C SER A 52 11.81 1.68 -3.30
N LEU A 53 10.91 1.99 -2.36
CA LEU A 53 10.82 1.31 -1.06
C LEU A 53 10.74 -0.21 -1.24
N PHE A 54 9.86 -0.70 -2.12
CA PHE A 54 9.71 -2.13 -2.37
C PHE A 54 10.93 -2.77 -3.05
N LYS A 55 11.54 -2.07 -4.01
CA LYS A 55 12.75 -2.56 -4.70
C LYS A 55 14.00 -2.57 -3.82
N GLU A 56 14.07 -1.71 -2.80
CA GLU A 56 15.22 -1.63 -1.90
C GLU A 56 15.13 -2.62 -0.73
N GLU A 57 13.94 -2.88 -0.20
CA GLU A 57 13.76 -3.76 0.96
C GLU A 57 13.79 -5.25 0.56
N LEU A 58 13.27 -5.61 -0.61
CA LEU A 58 13.18 -7.01 -1.04
C LEU A 58 14.55 -7.70 -1.15
N PRO A 59 15.60 -7.08 -1.74
CA PRO A 59 16.92 -7.70 -1.80
C PRO A 59 17.57 -7.91 -0.43
N LYS A 60 17.25 -7.07 0.57
CA LYS A 60 17.79 -7.22 1.94
C LYS A 60 17.34 -8.55 2.56
N TYR A 61 16.07 -8.91 2.35
CA TYR A 61 15.53 -10.22 2.73
C TYR A 61 16.19 -11.37 1.95
N GLU A 62 16.38 -11.21 0.64
CA GLU A 62 16.98 -12.27 -0.18
C GLU A 62 18.46 -12.54 0.16
N LEU A 63 19.16 -11.53 0.72
CA LEU A 63 20.56 -11.64 1.15
C LEU A 63 20.72 -12.09 2.60
N SER A 64 19.68 -12.00 3.44
CA SER A 64 19.77 -12.35 4.86
C SER A 64 18.48 -12.99 5.37
N SER A 65 18.59 -14.24 5.83
CA SER A 65 17.49 -14.97 6.46
C SER A 65 17.04 -14.40 7.81
N GLU A 66 17.83 -13.50 8.42
CA GLU A 66 17.49 -12.84 9.68
C GLU A 66 16.82 -11.47 9.47
N TYR A 67 16.73 -11.01 8.22
CA TYR A 67 16.19 -9.69 7.94
C TYR A 67 14.68 -9.64 8.19
N GLU A 68 14.28 -8.69 9.04
CA GLU A 68 12.89 -8.41 9.34
C GLU A 68 12.39 -7.17 8.60
N PHE A 69 11.29 -7.34 7.85
CA PHE A 69 10.59 -6.22 7.24
C PHE A 69 9.97 -5.31 8.31
N SER A 70 10.15 -4.00 8.13
CA SER A 70 9.57 -2.99 9.02
C SER A 70 8.04 -3.06 9.08
N ASP A 71 7.44 -2.60 10.19
CA ASP A 71 5.97 -2.46 10.32
C ASP A 71 5.36 -1.62 9.20
N GLU A 72 6.04 -0.54 8.83
CA GLU A 72 5.59 0.36 7.79
C GLU A 72 5.57 -0.32 6.41
N PHE A 73 6.62 -1.08 6.09
CA PHE A 73 6.70 -1.86 4.85
C PHE A 73 5.57 -2.89 4.73
N VAL A 74 5.39 -3.71 5.78
CA VAL A 74 4.36 -4.76 5.79
C VAL A 74 2.96 -4.16 5.70
N PHE A 75 2.75 -3.03 6.38
CA PHE A 75 1.48 -2.33 6.34
C PHE A 75 1.21 -1.71 4.96
N ALA A 76 2.19 -1.04 4.34
CA ALA A 76 2.08 -0.49 2.99
C ALA A 76 1.72 -1.59 1.97
N ALA A 77 2.38 -2.76 2.06
CA ALA A 77 2.08 -3.90 1.20
C ALA A 77 0.63 -4.37 1.37
N SER A 78 0.19 -4.48 2.63
CA SER A 78 -1.17 -4.90 2.98
C SER A 78 -2.24 -3.92 2.50
N LEU A 79 -1.93 -2.61 2.50
CA LEU A 79 -2.83 -1.58 1.99
C LEU A 79 -2.95 -1.65 0.45
N ILE A 80 -1.84 -1.73 -0.27
CA ILE A 80 -1.83 -1.76 -1.74
C ILE A 80 -2.53 -3.02 -2.26
N LEU A 81 -2.27 -4.19 -1.65
CA LEU A 81 -2.99 -5.43 -1.96
C LEU A 81 -4.49 -5.30 -1.69
N GLY A 82 -4.87 -4.64 -0.61
CA GLY A 82 -6.27 -4.36 -0.28
C GLY A 82 -6.94 -3.48 -1.33
N ILE A 83 -6.30 -2.37 -1.72
CA ILE A 83 -6.78 -1.47 -2.78
C ILE A 83 -6.99 -2.24 -4.09
N TYR A 84 -5.99 -3.01 -4.51
CA TYR A 84 -6.08 -3.81 -5.74
C TYR A 84 -7.22 -4.84 -5.68
N ALA A 85 -7.36 -5.55 -4.56
CA ALA A 85 -8.44 -6.51 -4.36
C ALA A 85 -9.83 -5.87 -4.36
N ASP A 86 -9.95 -4.66 -3.82
CA ASP A 86 -11.21 -3.93 -3.79
C ASP A 86 -11.56 -3.33 -5.17
N LEU A 87 -10.58 -2.82 -5.93
CA LEU A 87 -10.78 -2.42 -7.33
C LEU A 87 -11.27 -3.56 -8.21
N ARG A 88 -10.73 -4.77 -8.00
CA ARG A 88 -11.17 -5.98 -8.69
C ARG A 88 -12.62 -6.38 -8.42
N LYS A 89 -13.24 -5.90 -7.34
CA LYS A 89 -14.67 -6.09 -7.08
C LYS A 89 -15.52 -5.06 -7.82
N LEU A 90 -15.01 -3.85 -7.98
CA LEU A 90 -15.70 -2.75 -8.66
C LEU A 90 -15.62 -2.87 -10.18
N PHE A 91 -14.50 -3.36 -10.70
CA PHE A 91 -14.19 -3.33 -12.12
C PHE A 91 -13.65 -4.68 -12.60
N LEU A 92 -14.25 -5.20 -13.67
CA LEU A 92 -13.85 -6.47 -14.29
C LEU A 92 -12.57 -6.37 -15.14
N GLN A 93 -12.26 -5.18 -15.69
CA GLN A 93 -11.15 -4.97 -16.61
C GLN A 93 -10.05 -4.14 -15.97
N ASP A 94 -8.80 -4.57 -16.10
CA ASP A 94 -7.64 -3.88 -15.53
C ASP A 94 -7.47 -2.45 -16.06
N ALA A 95 -7.90 -2.19 -17.31
CA ALA A 95 -7.89 -0.85 -17.88
C ALA A 95 -8.69 0.16 -17.04
N HIS A 96 -9.83 -0.26 -16.48
CA HIS A 96 -10.64 0.59 -15.60
C HIS A 96 -9.99 0.77 -14.22
N HIS A 97 -9.14 -0.16 -13.77
CA HIS A 97 -8.38 0.03 -12.53
C HIS A 97 -7.37 1.16 -12.70
N LEU A 98 -6.63 1.14 -13.82
CA LEU A 98 -5.65 2.15 -14.16
C LEU A 98 -6.32 3.53 -14.34
N GLU A 99 -7.43 3.58 -15.08
CA GLU A 99 -8.22 4.80 -15.26
C GLU A 99 -8.69 5.37 -13.92
N TRP A 100 -9.23 4.51 -13.04
CA TRP A 100 -9.72 4.94 -11.73
C TRP A 100 -8.60 5.48 -10.84
N ILE A 101 -7.45 4.78 -10.80
CA ILE A 101 -6.27 5.17 -10.03
C ILE A 101 -5.69 6.51 -10.51
N ASN A 102 -5.81 6.83 -11.80
CA ASN A 102 -5.32 8.06 -12.40
C ASN A 102 -6.37 9.18 -12.51
N SER A 103 -7.60 8.94 -12.08
CA SER A 103 -8.67 9.94 -12.09
C SER A 103 -8.72 10.72 -10.77
N PRO A 104 -8.88 12.05 -10.81
CA PRO A 104 -9.17 12.84 -9.61
C PRO A 104 -10.48 12.41 -8.97
N HIS A 105 -10.51 12.32 -7.63
CA HIS A 105 -11.75 12.06 -6.89
C HIS A 105 -12.00 13.16 -5.86
N LYS A 106 -13.20 13.77 -5.89
CA LYS A 106 -13.58 14.85 -4.95
C LYS A 106 -13.40 14.49 -3.48
N HIS A 107 -13.70 13.24 -3.12
CA HIS A 107 -13.55 12.73 -1.74
C HIS A 107 -12.09 12.56 -1.31
N LEU A 108 -11.16 12.64 -2.26
CA LEU A 108 -9.73 12.67 -2.04
C LEU A 108 -9.17 14.09 -2.24
N GLU A 109 -9.98 15.14 -2.05
CA GLU A 109 -9.58 16.55 -2.25
C GLU A 109 -9.14 16.85 -3.70
N ASP A 110 -9.80 16.20 -4.66
CA ASP A 110 -9.46 16.26 -6.08
C ASP A 110 -8.05 15.74 -6.42
N ASP A 111 -7.41 15.00 -5.50
CA ASP A 111 -6.19 14.27 -5.81
C ASP A 111 -6.48 12.98 -6.58
N GLN A 112 -5.46 12.55 -7.32
CA GLN A 112 -5.42 11.24 -7.97
C GLN A 112 -4.93 10.19 -6.95
N PRO A 113 -5.63 9.05 -6.81
CA PRO A 113 -5.20 7.94 -5.98
C PRO A 113 -3.76 7.52 -6.28
N SER A 114 -3.35 7.56 -7.55
CA SER A 114 -1.99 7.28 -8.00
C SER A 114 -0.96 8.19 -7.34
N LYS A 115 -1.21 9.49 -7.22
CA LYS A 115 -0.32 10.44 -6.53
C LYS A 115 -0.21 10.16 -5.04
N LEU A 116 -1.34 9.87 -4.40
CA LEU A 116 -1.40 9.54 -2.98
C LEU A 116 -0.63 8.25 -2.69
N ILE A 117 -0.81 7.22 -3.51
CA ILE A 117 -0.09 5.94 -3.40
C ILE A 117 1.40 6.14 -3.69
N ALA A 118 1.73 6.85 -4.77
CA ALA A 118 3.10 7.11 -5.21
C ALA A 118 3.95 7.74 -4.10
N SER A 119 3.36 8.60 -3.26
CA SER A 119 4.05 9.27 -2.16
C SER A 119 4.74 8.32 -1.18
N GLY A 120 4.30 7.06 -1.09
CA GLY A 120 4.80 6.09 -0.12
C GLY A 120 4.36 6.34 1.32
N ASN A 121 3.61 7.42 1.57
CA ASN A 121 3.07 7.72 2.87
C ASN A 121 1.89 6.79 3.18
N VAL A 122 2.05 5.93 4.19
CA VAL A 122 1.02 4.95 4.58
C VAL A 122 -0.33 5.59 4.93
N LYS A 123 -0.37 6.86 5.38
CA LYS A 123 -1.63 7.56 5.65
C LYS A 123 -2.37 7.89 4.35
N HIS A 124 -1.64 8.32 3.32
CA HIS A 124 -2.23 8.60 2.01
C HIS A 124 -2.77 7.31 1.37
N ILE A 125 -2.00 6.22 1.44
CA ILE A 125 -2.43 4.91 0.93
C ILE A 125 -3.67 4.42 1.70
N ALA A 126 -3.70 4.58 3.03
CA ALA A 126 -4.86 4.22 3.85
C ALA A 126 -6.11 5.03 3.48
N LYS A 127 -5.97 6.34 3.26
CA LYS A 127 -7.07 7.22 2.81
C LYS A 127 -7.69 6.71 1.50
N VAL A 128 -6.87 6.30 0.54
CA VAL A 128 -7.35 5.70 -0.72
C VAL A 128 -8.12 4.40 -0.46
N ARG A 129 -7.59 3.52 0.39
CA ARG A 129 -8.26 2.25 0.75
C ARG A 129 -9.62 2.49 1.39
N ASP A 130 -9.71 3.40 2.35
CA ASP A 130 -10.96 3.72 3.04
C ASP A 130 -12.00 4.29 2.08
N PHE A 131 -11.58 5.14 1.14
CA PHE A 131 -12.46 5.66 0.11
C PHE A 131 -13.04 4.56 -0.79
N ILE A 132 -12.20 3.66 -1.30
CA ILE A 132 -12.67 2.53 -2.12
C ILE A 132 -13.65 1.66 -1.33
N ARG A 133 -13.34 1.37 -0.06
CA ARG A 133 -14.20 0.56 0.80
C ARG A 133 -15.54 1.20 1.10
N SER A 134 -15.62 2.53 1.15
CA SER A 134 -16.90 3.26 1.29
C SER A 134 -17.77 3.20 0.02
N SER A 135 -17.19 2.79 -1.10
CA SER A 135 -17.86 2.67 -2.40
C SER A 135 -18.26 1.23 -2.74
N LEU A 136 -18.00 0.27 -1.84
CA LEU A 136 -18.38 -1.15 -1.94
C LEU A 136 -19.64 -1.43 -1.11
#